data_AF-A0A7G1PAX9-F1
#
_entry.id   AF-A0A7G1PAX9-F1
#
_cell.length_a   1.000
_cell.length_b   1.000
_cell.length_c   1.000
_cell.angle_alpha   90.00
_cell.angle_beta   90.00
_cell.angle_gamma   90.00
#
_symmetry.space_group_name_H-M   'P 1'
#
loop_
_entity.id
_entity.type
_entity.pdbx_description
1 polymer ?
#
loop_
_entity_poly.entity_id
_entity_poly.type
_entity_poly.pdbx_seq_one_letter_code
_entity_poly.pdbx_strand_id
1 'polypeptide(L)'
;MIASIALSAVLGLLLLGAAAALLRRTRNSSSGQARSALPGADRKLLETVALGLRAVAEGRAHSSYPLPDVQAVIHSGQRLTLQLAVADVAAPAPWTADVSGKEWSLDPTSLRATGNSGDGPTHPYSLTVTLGLHRGDRVLVDLAQLSGPIALTGDDNEVLRLAQALITEIVSGPVGLLATVVLVGSATTPSVTDGLGSRSARLHTAATREKALAHTSHTSQTSQSVAGGTHVRRLFVVTAAQFRDERWADAPLRDTDALLVLGWITDAEWHVGVNADGSLDTGRLGVLVDTHTARFS
;
A
#
# COMPACT_ATOMS: atom_id res chain seq x y z
N MET A 1 68.75 -9.32 15.72
CA MET A 1 68.06 -8.04 15.44
C MET A 1 66.95 -8.15 14.40
N ILE A 2 67.15 -8.85 13.28
CA ILE A 2 66.16 -8.92 12.18
C ILE A 2 64.89 -9.71 12.55
N ALA A 3 65.01 -10.76 13.39
CA ALA A 3 63.87 -11.59 13.79
C ALA A 3 62.85 -10.86 14.71
N SER A 4 63.29 -9.94 15.57
CA SER A 4 62.39 -9.19 16.48
C SER A 4 61.57 -8.11 15.76
N ILE A 5 62.07 -7.59 14.63
CA ILE A 5 61.37 -6.58 13.82
C ILE A 5 60.25 -7.26 13.00
N ALA A 6 60.51 -8.45 12.46
CA ALA A 6 59.51 -9.23 11.73
C ALA A 6 58.33 -9.64 12.64
N LEU A 7 58.61 -10.07 13.88
CA LEU A 7 57.56 -10.47 14.82
C LEU A 7 56.69 -9.28 15.27
N SER A 8 57.27 -8.10 15.44
CA SER A 8 56.53 -6.87 15.80
C SER A 8 55.66 -6.36 14.65
N ALA A 9 56.13 -6.47 13.40
CA ALA A 9 55.36 -6.07 12.23
C ALA A 9 54.13 -6.97 12.00
N VAL A 10 54.28 -8.29 12.18
CA VAL A 10 53.18 -9.25 12.04
C VAL A 10 52.14 -9.08 13.16
N LEU A 11 52.59 -8.84 14.39
CA LEU A 11 51.68 -8.58 15.52
C LEU A 11 50.94 -7.25 15.38
N GLY A 12 51.60 -6.20 14.86
CA GLY A 12 50.98 -4.92 14.54
C GLY A 12 49.89 -5.04 13.47
N LEU A 13 50.13 -5.80 12.40
CA LEU A 13 49.14 -6.06 11.34
C LEU A 13 47.95 -6.91 11.83
N LEU A 14 48.18 -7.89 12.71
CA LEU A 14 47.12 -8.70 13.31
C LEU A 14 46.24 -7.87 14.26
N LEU A 15 46.83 -6.97 15.05
CA LEU A 15 46.09 -6.07 15.94
C LEU A 15 45.31 -5.00 15.18
N LEU A 16 45.87 -4.45 14.09
CA LEU A 16 45.16 -3.53 13.18
C LEU A 16 44.00 -4.21 12.46
N GLY A 17 44.16 -5.47 12.03
CA GLY A 17 43.08 -6.26 11.43
C GLY A 17 41.96 -6.58 12.40
N ALA A 18 42.29 -6.94 13.65
CA ALA A 18 41.31 -7.21 14.70
C ALA A 18 40.56 -5.95 15.14
N ALA A 19 41.25 -4.80 15.24
CA ALA A 19 40.62 -3.52 15.53
C ALA A 19 39.68 -3.09 14.38
N ALA A 20 40.08 -3.24 13.12
CA ALA A 20 39.21 -2.95 11.97
C ALA A 20 37.98 -3.87 11.89
N ALA A 21 38.12 -5.16 12.24
CA ALA A 21 37.01 -6.11 12.30
C ALA A 21 36.04 -5.81 13.47
N LEU A 22 36.56 -5.39 14.63
CA LEU A 22 35.74 -4.98 15.78
C LEU A 22 35.05 -3.64 15.55
N LEU A 23 35.70 -2.66 14.89
CA LEU A 23 35.08 -1.41 14.47
C LEU A 23 34.04 -1.60 13.36
N ARG A 24 34.22 -2.57 12.44
CA ARG A 24 33.15 -2.96 11.49
C ARG A 24 31.99 -3.66 12.17
N ARG A 25 32.27 -4.49 13.19
CA ARG A 25 31.23 -5.23 13.93
C ARG A 25 30.40 -4.31 14.84
N THR A 26 30.99 -3.27 15.42
CA THR A 26 30.25 -2.28 16.22
C THR A 26 29.52 -1.23 15.36
N ARG A 27 29.99 -0.94 14.13
CA ARG A 27 29.22 -0.13 13.16
C ARG A 27 28.03 -0.88 12.55
N ASN A 28 28.02 -2.21 12.59
CA ASN A 28 26.93 -3.05 12.08
C ASN A 28 25.86 -3.41 13.13
N SER A 29 25.86 -2.79 14.32
CA SER A 29 24.89 -3.09 15.38
C SER A 29 23.90 -1.96 15.70
N SER A 30 23.77 -0.94 14.85
CA SER A 30 22.78 0.14 15.08
C SER A 30 22.16 0.76 13.82
N SER A 31 22.16 0.05 12.69
CA SER A 31 21.56 0.54 11.44
C SER A 31 20.80 -0.56 10.70
N GLY A 32 20.01 -1.34 11.46
CA GLY A 32 19.19 -2.45 10.95
C GLY A 32 17.68 -2.29 11.13
N GLN A 33 17.19 -1.12 11.53
CA GLN A 33 15.76 -0.82 11.59
C GLN A 33 15.44 0.47 10.84
N ALA A 34 14.33 0.42 10.10
CA ALA A 34 13.66 1.53 9.40
C ALA A 34 14.35 2.09 8.14
N ARG A 35 14.20 1.39 7.01
CA ARG A 35 14.09 2.03 5.68
C ARG A 35 12.84 1.59 4.90
N SER A 36 11.82 1.09 5.60
CA SER A 36 10.53 0.69 5.02
C SER A 36 9.33 1.20 5.82
N ALA A 37 9.58 2.08 6.80
CA ALA A 37 8.51 2.66 7.60
C ALA A 37 8.04 3.93 6.89
N LEU A 38 6.73 4.04 6.67
CA LEU A 38 6.09 5.33 6.39
C LEU A 38 6.59 6.36 7.43
N PRO A 39 6.88 7.61 7.03
CA PRO A 39 7.18 8.67 7.98
C PRO A 39 6.12 8.73 9.08
N GLY A 40 6.52 9.07 10.32
CA GLY A 40 5.64 8.98 11.49
C GLY A 40 4.34 9.79 11.36
N ALA A 41 4.40 10.94 10.66
CA ALA A 41 3.22 11.76 10.37
C ALA A 41 2.25 11.06 9.39
N ASP A 42 2.79 10.46 8.32
CA ASP A 42 2.00 9.69 7.34
C ASP A 42 1.36 8.48 7.98
N ARG A 43 2.09 7.78 8.84
CA ARG A 43 1.57 6.63 9.58
C ARG A 43 0.36 7.01 10.43
N LYS A 44 0.45 8.10 11.19
CA LYS A 44 -0.64 8.59 12.06
C LYS A 44 -1.88 9.01 11.26
N LEU A 45 -1.67 9.64 10.10
CA LEU A 45 -2.76 9.97 9.19
C LEU A 45 -3.45 8.70 8.69
N LEU A 46 -2.68 7.72 8.20
CA LEU A 46 -3.24 6.47 7.69
C LEU A 46 -3.91 5.63 8.79
N GLU A 47 -3.44 5.71 10.04
CA GLU A 47 -4.14 5.10 11.18
C GLU A 47 -5.51 5.75 11.42
N THR A 48 -5.59 7.07 11.25
CA THR A 48 -6.85 7.82 11.31
C THR A 48 -7.81 7.38 10.20
N VAL A 49 -7.31 7.21 8.97
CA VAL A 49 -8.08 6.69 7.84
C VAL A 49 -8.58 5.26 8.11
N ALA A 50 -7.70 4.37 8.57
CA ALA A 50 -8.06 2.99 8.90
C ALA A 50 -9.14 2.92 9.99
N LEU A 51 -9.07 3.77 11.01
CA LEU A 51 -10.11 3.88 12.05
C LEU A 51 -11.44 4.39 11.48
N GLY A 52 -11.41 5.39 10.58
CA GLY A 52 -12.61 5.89 9.92
C GLY A 52 -13.31 4.82 9.07
N LEU A 53 -12.54 4.10 8.24
CA LEU A 53 -13.04 3.00 7.40
C LEU A 53 -13.54 1.82 8.24
N ARG A 54 -12.91 1.55 9.39
CA ARG A 54 -13.40 0.57 10.36
C ARG A 54 -14.74 0.99 10.95
N ALA A 55 -14.92 2.26 11.31
CA ALA A 55 -16.20 2.76 11.83
C ALA A 55 -17.34 2.63 10.80
N VAL A 56 -17.06 2.78 9.49
CA VAL A 56 -18.04 2.46 8.43
C VAL A 56 -18.42 0.98 8.49
N ALA A 57 -17.43 0.09 8.50
CA ALA A 57 -17.66 -1.35 8.46
C ALA A 57 -18.41 -1.83 9.70
N GLU A 58 -18.04 -1.37 10.89
CA GLU A 58 -18.72 -1.66 12.16
C GLU A 58 -20.15 -1.11 12.14
N GLY A 59 -20.33 0.15 11.74
CA GLY A 59 -21.65 0.76 11.64
C GLY A 59 -22.59 0.05 10.68
N ARG A 60 -22.05 -0.46 9.56
CA ARG A 60 -22.81 -1.24 8.59
C ARG A 60 -23.12 -2.66 9.08
N ALA A 61 -22.19 -3.33 9.74
CA ALA A 61 -22.40 -4.66 10.30
C ALA A 61 -23.54 -4.72 11.33
N HIS A 62 -23.77 -3.63 12.06
CA HIS A 62 -24.88 -3.49 13.02
C HIS A 62 -26.19 -2.98 12.37
N SER A 63 -26.23 -2.84 11.05
CA SER A 63 -27.36 -2.34 10.28
C SER A 63 -27.77 -3.34 9.20
N SER A 64 -28.96 -3.18 8.59
CA SER A 64 -29.37 -3.97 7.42
C SER A 64 -28.86 -3.40 6.09
N TYR A 65 -28.02 -2.35 6.12
CA TYR A 65 -27.49 -1.71 4.92
C TYR A 65 -26.20 -2.38 4.44
N PRO A 66 -25.97 -2.48 3.12
CA PRO A 66 -24.72 -2.99 2.58
C PRO A 66 -23.54 -2.04 2.88
N LEU A 67 -22.32 -2.55 2.75
CA LEU A 67 -21.12 -1.71 2.75
C LEU A 67 -21.19 -0.73 1.56
N PRO A 68 -20.92 0.57 1.76
CA PRO A 68 -20.93 1.54 0.68
C PRO A 68 -19.72 1.36 -0.24
N ASP A 69 -19.92 1.65 -1.52
CA ASP A 69 -18.83 1.75 -2.49
C ASP A 69 -18.13 3.09 -2.34
N VAL A 70 -17.01 3.09 -1.60
CA VAL A 70 -16.18 4.27 -1.36
C VAL A 70 -15.29 4.51 -2.59
N GLN A 71 -15.61 5.54 -3.35
CA GLN A 71 -14.85 5.96 -4.54
C GLN A 71 -13.53 6.64 -4.16
N ALA A 72 -13.56 7.52 -3.15
CA ALA A 72 -12.37 8.22 -2.68
C ALA A 72 -12.47 8.54 -1.18
N VAL A 73 -11.31 8.67 -0.55
CA VAL A 73 -11.14 9.14 0.83
C VAL A 73 -10.30 10.40 0.79
N ILE A 74 -10.81 11.48 1.36
CA ILE A 74 -10.13 12.78 1.43
C ILE A 74 -9.86 13.11 2.89
N HIS A 75 -8.60 13.40 3.20
CA HIS A 75 -8.18 13.80 4.55
C HIS A 75 -7.51 15.19 4.52
N SER A 76 -8.21 16.20 5.04
CA SER A 76 -7.75 17.60 5.07
C SER A 76 -6.99 18.00 6.34
N GLY A 77 -6.74 17.04 7.24
CA GLY A 77 -6.14 17.31 8.55
C GLY A 77 -7.17 17.51 9.65
N GLN A 78 -8.29 18.18 9.32
CA GLN A 78 -9.39 18.45 10.26
C GLN A 78 -10.65 17.65 9.95
N ARG A 79 -10.80 17.16 8.72
CA ARG A 79 -11.97 16.41 8.28
C ARG A 79 -11.52 15.18 7.51
N LEU A 80 -12.21 14.08 7.75
CA LEU A 80 -12.15 12.91 6.90
C LEU A 80 -13.46 12.84 6.11
N THR A 81 -13.37 12.75 4.80
CA THR A 81 -14.51 12.66 3.88
C THR A 81 -14.41 11.39 3.05
N LEU A 82 -15.51 10.67 2.89
CA LEU A 82 -15.68 9.59 1.92
C LEU A 82 -16.58 10.10 0.80
N GLN A 83 -16.12 9.94 -0.43
CA GLN A 83 -16.94 10.12 -1.61
C GLN A 83 -17.48 8.77 -2.04
N LEU A 84 -18.79 8.66 -2.21
CA LEU A 84 -19.46 7.40 -2.51
C LEU A 84 -19.83 7.31 -3.99
N ALA A 85 -19.58 6.15 -4.59
CA ALA A 85 -19.96 5.87 -5.97
C ALA A 85 -21.49 5.94 -6.14
N VAL A 86 -22.25 5.41 -5.16
CA VAL A 86 -23.71 5.48 -5.08
C VAL A 86 -24.11 6.35 -3.89
N ALA A 87 -25.08 7.25 -4.10
CA ALA A 87 -25.55 8.13 -3.04
C ALA A 87 -26.24 7.33 -1.93
N ASP A 88 -25.90 7.63 -0.68
CA ASP A 88 -26.43 6.98 0.50
C ASP A 88 -26.52 8.00 1.64
N VAL A 89 -27.74 8.32 2.07
CA VAL A 89 -27.97 9.31 3.15
C VAL A 89 -27.90 8.68 4.55
N ALA A 90 -27.85 7.35 4.64
CA ALA A 90 -27.90 6.61 5.90
C ALA A 90 -26.49 6.34 6.45
N ALA A 91 -25.67 7.38 6.61
CA ALA A 91 -24.33 7.25 7.18
C ALA A 91 -24.38 6.72 8.63
N PRO A 92 -23.58 5.70 8.99
CA PRO A 92 -23.50 5.25 10.37
C PRO A 92 -22.68 6.22 11.23
N ALA A 93 -23.08 6.44 12.49
CA ALA A 93 -22.28 7.24 13.42
C ALA A 93 -20.84 6.68 13.54
N PRO A 94 -19.79 7.53 13.61
CA PRO A 94 -19.83 9.00 13.71
C PRO A 94 -19.88 9.72 12.36
N TRP A 95 -20.04 9.00 11.25
CA TRP A 95 -20.17 9.60 9.92
C TRP A 95 -21.48 10.34 9.78
N THR A 96 -21.43 11.48 9.10
CA THR A 96 -22.60 12.27 8.72
C THR A 96 -22.63 12.40 7.21
N ALA A 97 -23.74 12.01 6.59
CA ALA A 97 -23.98 12.24 5.17
C ALA A 97 -24.29 13.71 4.89
N ASP A 98 -23.83 14.20 3.76
CA ASP A 98 -24.30 15.45 3.21
C ASP A 98 -25.73 15.30 2.65
N VAL A 99 -26.31 16.41 2.18
CA VAL A 99 -27.68 16.41 1.63
C VAL A 99 -27.83 15.56 0.37
N SER A 100 -26.77 15.40 -0.41
CA SER A 100 -26.80 14.59 -1.63
C SER A 100 -26.62 13.08 -1.35
N GLY A 101 -26.11 12.72 -0.17
CA GLY A 101 -25.70 11.37 0.17
C GLY A 101 -24.45 10.91 -0.58
N LYS A 102 -23.81 11.77 -1.38
CA LYS A 102 -22.58 11.44 -2.11
C LYS A 102 -21.33 11.60 -1.26
N GLU A 103 -21.42 12.37 -0.19
CA GLU A 103 -20.30 12.57 0.72
C GLU A 103 -20.68 12.24 2.14
N TRP A 104 -19.87 11.40 2.77
CA TRP A 104 -19.90 11.22 4.21
C TRP A 104 -18.70 11.89 4.81
N SER A 105 -18.86 12.47 5.99
CA SER A 105 -17.74 13.09 6.67
C SER A 105 -17.79 12.93 8.17
N LEU A 106 -16.63 13.01 8.80
CA LEU A 106 -16.47 13.08 10.24
C LEU A 106 -15.31 14.00 10.63
N ASP A 107 -15.33 14.44 11.88
CA ASP A 107 -14.16 14.99 12.56
C ASP A 107 -13.31 13.82 13.10
N PRO A 108 -12.03 13.70 12.73
CA PRO A 108 -11.14 12.65 13.23
C PRO A 108 -11.07 12.51 14.75
N THR A 109 -11.33 13.59 15.50
CA THR A 109 -11.36 13.56 16.97
C THR A 109 -12.53 12.74 17.51
N SER A 110 -13.65 12.67 16.79
CA SER A 110 -14.81 11.87 17.15
C SER A 110 -14.51 10.38 17.17
N LEU A 111 -13.55 9.90 16.36
CA LEU A 111 -13.14 8.48 16.35
C LEU A 111 -12.51 8.03 17.67
N ARG A 112 -11.91 8.94 18.44
CA ARG A 112 -11.33 8.63 19.77
C ARG A 112 -12.39 8.57 20.86
N ALA A 113 -13.46 9.36 20.72
CA ALA A 113 -14.53 9.44 21.70
C ALA A 113 -15.41 8.18 21.72
N THR A 114 -15.51 7.47 20.60
CA THR A 114 -16.32 6.24 20.47
C THR A 114 -15.73 5.02 21.18
N GLY A 115 -14.60 5.16 21.89
CA GLY A 115 -14.04 4.08 22.70
C GLY A 115 -13.49 2.89 21.90
N ASN A 116 -13.03 3.12 20.66
CA ASN A 116 -12.44 2.10 19.78
C ASN A 116 -11.03 1.67 20.25
N SER A 117 -10.94 1.22 21.51
CA SER A 117 -9.72 0.82 22.23
C SER A 117 -9.50 -0.69 22.22
N GLY A 118 -9.92 -1.39 21.15
CA GLY A 118 -9.79 -2.85 21.01
C GLY A 118 -8.87 -3.24 19.85
N ASP A 119 -7.86 -4.05 20.15
CA ASP A 119 -6.89 -4.70 19.25
C ASP A 119 -7.40 -4.93 17.81
N GLY A 120 -6.67 -4.39 16.82
CA GLY A 120 -6.65 -4.87 15.43
C GLY A 120 -7.33 -3.99 14.36
N PRO A 121 -6.63 -3.65 13.25
CA PRO A 121 -7.28 -3.15 12.03
C PRO A 121 -7.80 -4.31 11.20
N THR A 122 -9.12 -4.42 11.03
CA THR A 122 -9.67 -5.15 9.89
C THR A 122 -10.95 -4.47 9.41
N HIS A 123 -10.81 -3.71 8.32
CA HIS A 123 -11.92 -3.19 7.52
C HIS A 123 -11.83 -3.78 6.11
N PRO A 124 -12.93 -3.89 5.36
CA PRO A 124 -12.92 -4.52 4.05
C PRO A 124 -12.20 -3.67 2.99
N TYR A 125 -11.93 -2.38 3.23
CA TYR A 125 -11.32 -1.47 2.25
C TYR A 125 -9.77 -1.53 2.20
N SER A 126 -9.19 -2.72 2.26
CA SER A 126 -7.75 -2.90 2.50
C SER A 126 -6.85 -2.64 1.29
N LEU A 127 -7.41 -2.28 0.13
CA LEU A 127 -6.67 -1.78 -1.03
C LEU A 127 -6.82 -0.27 -1.20
N THR A 128 -7.28 0.43 -0.16
CA THR A 128 -7.25 1.90 -0.09
C THR A 128 -5.81 2.39 0.04
N VAL A 129 -5.39 3.22 -0.91
CA VAL A 129 -4.03 3.77 -1.02
C VAL A 129 -4.03 5.25 -1.34
N THR A 130 -3.03 5.97 -0.85
CA THR A 130 -2.79 7.38 -1.17
C THR A 130 -2.34 7.54 -2.62
N LEU A 131 -3.15 8.23 -3.43
CA LEU A 131 -2.74 8.65 -4.77
C LEU A 131 -1.85 9.89 -4.72
N GLY A 132 -2.18 10.84 -3.83
CA GLY A 132 -1.39 12.05 -3.67
C GLY A 132 -2.07 13.14 -2.85
N LEU A 133 -1.74 14.38 -3.17
CA LEU A 133 -2.32 15.60 -2.61
C LEU A 133 -3.12 16.36 -3.67
N HIS A 134 -4.22 16.96 -3.26
CA HIS A 134 -4.91 18.00 -4.03
C HIS A 134 -5.18 19.19 -3.12
N ARG A 135 -4.66 20.37 -3.49
CA ARG A 135 -4.75 21.59 -2.67
C ARG A 135 -4.32 21.41 -1.20
N GLY A 136 -3.41 20.48 -0.95
CA GLY A 136 -2.92 20.13 0.39
C GLY A 136 -3.69 19.00 1.10
N ASP A 137 -4.85 18.60 0.59
CA ASP A 137 -5.63 17.49 1.14
C ASP A 137 -5.10 16.16 0.61
N ARG A 138 -5.05 15.14 1.48
CA ARG A 138 -4.63 13.79 1.05
C ARG A 138 -5.78 13.07 0.38
N VAL A 139 -5.53 12.57 -0.82
CA VAL A 139 -6.50 11.84 -1.64
C VAL A 139 -6.09 10.37 -1.71
N LEU A 140 -6.98 9.49 -1.25
CA LEU A 140 -6.82 8.05 -1.31
C LEU A 140 -7.98 7.40 -2.06
N VAL A 141 -7.73 6.24 -2.65
CA VAL A 141 -8.72 5.46 -3.42
C VAL A 141 -8.58 3.98 -3.12
N ASP A 142 -9.70 3.28 -2.99
CA ASP A 142 -9.72 1.82 -2.90
C ASP A 142 -9.57 1.20 -4.30
N LEU A 143 -8.40 0.64 -4.59
CA LEU A 143 -8.13 0.03 -5.89
C LEU A 143 -9.07 -1.14 -6.20
N ALA A 144 -9.68 -1.75 -5.18
CA ALA A 144 -10.63 -2.84 -5.40
C ALA A 144 -11.99 -2.38 -5.95
N GLN A 145 -12.28 -1.07 -5.88
CA GLN A 145 -13.49 -0.49 -6.48
C GLN A 145 -13.33 -0.21 -7.98
N LEU A 146 -12.10 -0.32 -8.49
CA LEU A 146 -11.78 -0.15 -9.90
C LEU A 146 -11.84 -1.52 -10.57
N SER A 147 -13.04 -1.95 -10.95
CA SER A 147 -13.22 -3.23 -11.66
C SER A 147 -12.40 -3.25 -12.95
N GLY A 148 -11.70 -4.35 -13.21
CA GLY A 148 -10.84 -4.50 -14.39
C GLY A 148 -9.40 -3.98 -14.22
N PRO A 149 -8.60 -3.99 -15.29
CA PRO A 149 -7.20 -3.58 -15.24
C PRO A 149 -7.05 -2.07 -15.04
N ILE A 150 -6.14 -1.68 -14.14
CA ILE A 150 -5.74 -0.29 -13.87
C ILE A 150 -4.38 -0.05 -14.53
N ALA A 151 -4.36 0.67 -15.65
CA ALA A 151 -3.12 1.05 -16.32
C ALA A 151 -2.51 2.31 -15.67
N LEU A 152 -1.28 2.18 -15.17
CA LEU A 152 -0.45 3.29 -14.73
C LEU A 152 0.51 3.67 -15.85
N THR A 153 0.38 4.90 -16.35
CA THR A 153 1.06 5.37 -17.58
C THR A 153 1.73 6.72 -17.34
N GLY A 154 2.71 7.10 -18.15
CA GLY A 154 3.46 8.35 -17.96
C GLY A 154 4.96 8.13 -18.17
N ASP A 155 5.79 9.00 -17.58
CA ASP A 155 7.24 8.78 -17.51
C ASP A 155 7.56 7.51 -16.71
N ASP A 156 8.43 6.65 -17.24
CA ASP A 156 8.73 5.34 -16.65
C ASP A 156 9.23 5.45 -15.20
N ASN A 157 10.04 6.46 -14.87
CA ASN A 157 10.54 6.62 -13.51
C ASN A 157 9.44 7.08 -12.55
N GLU A 158 8.57 7.98 -13.00
CA GLU A 158 7.44 8.46 -12.18
C GLU A 158 6.39 7.37 -11.97
N VAL A 159 6.10 6.56 -12.99
CA VAL A 159 5.25 5.36 -12.91
C VAL A 159 5.81 4.37 -11.90
N LEU A 160 7.12 4.06 -11.98
CA LEU A 160 7.78 3.13 -11.06
C LEU A 160 7.76 3.66 -9.62
N ARG A 161 8.07 4.94 -9.41
CA ARG A 161 8.03 5.57 -8.09
C ARG A 161 6.64 5.54 -7.48
N LEU A 162 5.61 5.89 -8.26
CA LEU A 162 4.23 5.82 -7.77
C LEU A 162 3.83 4.39 -7.44
N ALA A 163 4.08 3.43 -8.33
CA ALA A 163 3.79 2.02 -8.07
C ALA A 163 4.47 1.53 -6.78
N GLN A 164 5.75 1.86 -6.57
CA GLN A 164 6.50 1.52 -5.36
C GLN A 164 5.87 2.10 -4.09
N ALA A 165 5.43 3.36 -4.15
CA ALA A 165 4.78 4.03 -3.03
C ALA A 165 3.42 3.37 -2.70
N LEU A 166 2.60 3.05 -3.70
CA LEU A 166 1.32 2.35 -3.50
C LEU A 166 1.54 0.97 -2.88
N ILE A 167 2.47 0.19 -3.44
CA ILE A 167 2.80 -1.15 -2.93
C ILE A 167 3.31 -1.06 -1.48
N THR A 168 4.23 -0.14 -1.19
CA THR A 168 4.79 0.05 0.16
C THR A 168 3.70 0.43 1.15
N GLU A 169 2.78 1.33 0.77
CA GLU A 169 1.66 1.72 1.63
C GLU A 169 0.73 0.54 1.94
N ILE A 170 0.42 -0.32 0.96
CA ILE A 170 -0.39 -1.52 1.19
C ILE A 170 0.34 -2.49 2.13
N VAL A 171 1.59 -2.82 1.84
CA VAL A 171 2.30 -3.91 2.53
C VAL A 171 2.88 -3.51 3.88
N SER A 172 2.92 -2.21 4.21
CA SER A 172 3.47 -1.68 5.48
C SER A 172 2.51 -0.76 6.23
N GLY A 173 1.48 -0.22 5.58
CA GLY A 173 0.52 0.72 6.16
C GLY A 173 -0.57 0.05 7.02
N PRO A 174 -1.27 0.86 7.85
CA PRO A 174 -2.34 0.40 8.73
C PRO A 174 -3.65 0.11 7.97
N VAL A 175 -3.87 0.74 6.82
CA VAL A 175 -5.06 0.55 5.96
C VAL A 175 -4.99 -0.81 5.26
N GLY A 176 -3.80 -1.19 4.77
CA GLY A 176 -3.55 -2.41 4.02
C GLY A 176 -3.53 -3.71 4.84
N LEU A 177 -4.07 -3.73 6.07
CA LEU A 177 -3.91 -4.87 6.98
C LEU A 177 -4.36 -6.22 6.42
N LEU A 178 -5.47 -6.23 5.69
CA LEU A 178 -6.05 -7.43 5.08
C LEU A 178 -5.63 -7.69 3.63
N ALA A 179 -4.69 -6.90 3.10
CA ALA A 179 -4.26 -7.01 1.71
C ALA A 179 -2.89 -7.69 1.56
N THR A 180 -2.72 -8.40 0.45
CA THR A 180 -1.43 -8.84 -0.05
C THR A 180 -1.14 -8.26 -1.42
N VAL A 181 0.13 -8.18 -1.77
CA VAL A 181 0.60 -7.76 -3.10
C VAL A 181 1.36 -8.91 -3.73
N VAL A 182 1.07 -9.21 -5.00
CA VAL A 182 1.76 -10.23 -5.79
C VAL A 182 2.37 -9.57 -7.02
N LEU A 183 3.69 -9.47 -7.06
CA LEU A 183 4.44 -9.01 -8.23
C LEU A 183 4.61 -10.20 -9.20
N VAL A 184 4.27 -10.02 -10.48
CA VAL A 184 4.28 -11.13 -11.44
C VAL A 184 5.27 -10.93 -12.57
N GLY A 185 6.07 -11.97 -12.85
CA GLY A 185 6.98 -12.05 -13.98
C GLY A 185 7.94 -10.87 -14.02
N SER A 186 7.92 -10.10 -15.10
CA SER A 186 8.81 -8.93 -15.25
C SER A 186 8.62 -7.81 -14.21
N ALA A 187 7.50 -7.80 -13.46
CA ALA A 187 7.31 -6.90 -12.33
C ALA A 187 8.13 -7.29 -11.07
N THR A 188 8.79 -8.44 -11.06
CA THR A 188 9.69 -8.85 -9.97
C THR A 188 11.13 -8.35 -10.18
N THR A 189 11.37 -7.53 -11.21
CA THR A 189 12.70 -7.00 -11.53
C THR A 189 13.13 -5.91 -10.54
N PRO A 190 14.45 -5.69 -10.37
CA PRO A 190 14.99 -4.66 -9.47
C PRO A 190 14.37 -3.28 -9.66
N SER A 191 14.07 -2.89 -10.91
CA SER A 191 13.42 -1.60 -11.21
C SER A 191 12.10 -1.37 -10.44
N VAL A 192 11.32 -2.42 -10.20
CA VAL A 192 10.10 -2.35 -9.39
C VAL A 192 10.40 -2.60 -7.91
N THR A 193 11.32 -3.51 -7.59
CA THR A 193 11.51 -3.97 -6.21
C THR A 193 12.51 -3.15 -5.38
N ASP A 194 13.42 -2.41 -5.99
CA ASP A 194 14.52 -1.73 -5.29
C ASP A 194 14.03 -0.62 -4.33
N GLY A 195 12.84 -0.07 -4.58
CA GLY A 195 12.17 0.87 -3.67
C GLY A 195 11.22 0.22 -2.66
N LEU A 196 10.94 -1.08 -2.80
CA LEU A 196 10.08 -1.82 -1.89
C LEU A 196 10.93 -2.30 -0.71
N GLY A 197 10.89 -1.57 0.39
CA GLY A 197 11.65 -1.91 1.59
C GLY A 197 11.55 -3.41 1.92
N SER A 198 12.71 -4.05 2.09
CA SER A 198 12.79 -5.50 2.12
C SER A 198 11.93 -6.11 3.24
N ARG A 199 11.16 -7.17 2.91
CA ARG A 199 10.58 -8.19 3.83
C ARG A 199 9.20 -7.94 4.44
N SER A 200 8.22 -7.41 3.71
CA SER A 200 6.82 -7.63 4.14
C SER A 200 6.40 -9.08 3.85
N ALA A 201 5.85 -9.78 4.85
CA ALA A 201 5.27 -11.12 4.66
C ALA A 201 4.04 -11.11 3.73
N ARG A 202 3.53 -9.91 3.39
CA ARG A 202 2.38 -9.67 2.50
C ARG A 202 2.79 -9.31 1.07
N LEU A 203 4.09 -9.17 0.81
CA LEU A 203 4.63 -8.96 -0.53
C LEU A 203 5.13 -10.31 -1.06
N HIS A 204 4.53 -10.76 -2.15
CA HIS A 204 4.84 -12.01 -2.80
C HIS A 204 5.31 -11.78 -4.23
N THR A 205 6.01 -12.77 -4.77
CA THR A 205 6.43 -12.80 -6.17
C THR A 205 5.94 -14.09 -6.81
N ALA A 206 5.53 -14.01 -8.06
CA ALA A 206 5.15 -15.16 -8.86
C ALA A 206 5.77 -15.04 -10.24
N ALA A 207 6.27 -16.15 -10.79
CA ALA A 207 6.88 -16.12 -12.13
C ALA A 207 5.84 -15.99 -13.24
N THR A 208 4.61 -16.46 -13.01
CA THR A 208 3.54 -16.54 -14.03
C THR A 208 2.17 -16.25 -13.43
N ARG A 209 1.20 -15.92 -14.29
CA ARG A 209 -0.22 -15.70 -13.96
C ARG A 209 -0.82 -16.88 -13.21
N GLU A 210 -0.58 -18.10 -13.68
CA GLU A 210 -1.09 -19.31 -13.02
C GLU A 210 -0.59 -19.40 -11.57
N LYS A 211 0.72 -19.21 -11.36
CA LYS A 211 1.31 -19.24 -10.01
C LYS A 211 0.80 -18.08 -9.15
N ALA A 212 0.59 -16.90 -9.74
CA ALA A 212 0.06 -15.74 -9.03
C ALA A 212 -1.38 -15.98 -8.56
N LEU A 213 -2.24 -16.53 -9.42
CA LEU A 213 -3.65 -16.81 -9.10
C LEU A 213 -3.79 -17.98 -8.12
N ALA A 214 -2.94 -19.00 -8.27
CA ALA A 214 -2.82 -20.12 -7.34
C ALA A 214 -2.21 -19.71 -5.99
N HIS A 215 -1.69 -18.50 -5.86
CA HIS A 215 -1.26 -17.93 -4.59
C HIS A 215 -2.51 -17.64 -3.74
N THR A 216 -2.96 -18.69 -3.08
CA THR A 216 -3.87 -18.66 -1.96
C THR A 216 -3.09 -18.25 -0.73
N SER A 217 -3.69 -17.39 0.10
CA SER A 217 -3.19 -17.03 1.42
C SER A 217 -3.18 -18.28 2.33
N HIS A 218 -2.30 -19.24 2.07
CA HIS A 218 -2.08 -20.41 2.92
C HIS A 218 -1.29 -19.97 4.16
N THR A 219 -1.97 -19.34 5.10
CA THR A 219 -1.48 -19.32 6.49
C THR A 219 -1.85 -20.65 7.12
N SER A 220 -0.81 -21.48 7.23
CA SER A 220 -0.63 -22.69 8.03
C SER A 220 -1.74 -23.02 9.03
N GLN A 221 -2.38 -24.17 8.84
CA GLN A 221 -3.00 -24.95 9.91
C GLN A 221 -1.91 -25.47 10.85
N THR A 222 -1.39 -24.63 11.74
CA THR A 222 -0.64 -25.08 12.91
C THR A 222 -0.72 -24.03 14.01
N SER A 223 -1.57 -24.35 14.99
CA SER A 223 -1.47 -23.96 16.41
C SER A 223 -1.53 -22.46 16.76
N GLN A 224 -2.59 -22.15 17.49
CA GLN A 224 -2.85 -20.94 18.29
C GLN A 224 -3.36 -19.70 17.54
N SER A 225 -4.69 -19.65 17.44
CA SER A 225 -5.55 -18.48 17.66
C SER A 225 -4.81 -17.20 18.06
N VAL A 226 -4.34 -16.46 17.06
CA VAL A 226 -4.32 -15.00 17.11
C VAL A 226 -5.54 -14.57 16.29
N ALA A 227 -6.51 -13.94 16.95
CA ALA A 227 -7.67 -13.38 16.29
C ALA A 227 -7.21 -12.31 15.28
N GLY A 228 -7.21 -12.63 13.98
CA GLY A 228 -6.80 -11.71 12.91
C GLY A 228 -6.89 -12.41 11.56
N GLY A 229 -7.88 -12.00 10.75
CA GLY A 229 -8.41 -12.76 9.62
C GLY A 229 -7.42 -13.14 8.50
N THR A 230 -7.82 -14.15 7.75
CA THR A 230 -7.33 -14.48 6.40
C THR A 230 -7.20 -13.21 5.55
N HIS A 231 -6.07 -12.99 4.87
CA HIS A 231 -5.95 -11.88 3.92
C HIS A 231 -7.06 -11.99 2.86
N VAL A 232 -7.89 -10.96 2.77
CA VAL A 232 -9.14 -10.99 1.99
C VAL A 232 -8.95 -10.44 0.59
N ARG A 233 -8.02 -9.49 0.40
CA ARG A 233 -7.80 -8.81 -0.89
C ARG A 233 -6.38 -8.98 -1.42
N ARG A 234 -6.25 -9.02 -2.74
CA ARG A 234 -4.96 -9.15 -3.42
C ARG A 234 -4.81 -8.06 -4.45
N LEU A 235 -3.65 -7.41 -4.47
CA LEU A 235 -3.21 -6.59 -5.59
C LEU A 235 -2.23 -7.38 -6.43
N PHE A 236 -2.56 -7.63 -7.69
CA PHE A 236 -1.63 -8.14 -8.69
C PHE A 236 -0.94 -6.97 -9.38
N VAL A 237 0.38 -7.02 -9.49
CA VAL A 237 1.17 -6.01 -10.21
C VAL A 237 1.90 -6.69 -11.35
N VAL A 238 1.65 -6.21 -12.56
CA VAL A 238 2.21 -6.75 -13.80
C VAL A 238 2.73 -5.61 -14.69
N THR A 239 3.67 -5.88 -15.57
CA THR A 239 4.01 -4.94 -16.64
C THR A 239 3.03 -5.08 -17.81
N ALA A 240 2.91 -4.07 -18.67
CA ALA A 240 2.10 -4.16 -19.88
C ALA A 240 2.53 -5.31 -20.82
N ALA A 241 3.82 -5.66 -20.84
CA ALA A 241 4.30 -6.83 -21.59
C ALA A 241 3.77 -8.13 -20.96
N GLN A 242 3.95 -8.30 -19.64
CA GLN A 242 3.43 -9.45 -18.89
C GLN A 242 1.91 -9.59 -19.04
N PHE A 243 1.18 -8.47 -19.01
CA PHE A 243 -0.27 -8.42 -19.19
C PHE A 243 -0.69 -9.07 -20.52
N ARG A 244 -0.02 -8.71 -21.62
CA ARG A 244 -0.31 -9.25 -22.96
C ARG A 244 0.15 -10.69 -23.11
N ASP A 245 1.39 -10.98 -22.72
CA ASP A 245 2.03 -12.27 -22.94
C ASP A 245 1.31 -13.42 -22.22
N GLU A 246 0.76 -13.13 -21.03
CA GLU A 246 0.01 -14.10 -20.24
C GLU A 246 -1.51 -13.90 -20.26
N ARG A 247 -2.04 -13.06 -21.16
CA ARG A 247 -3.48 -12.82 -21.35
C ARG A 247 -4.21 -12.46 -20.05
N TRP A 248 -3.69 -11.50 -19.30
CA TRP A 248 -4.29 -11.08 -18.04
C TRP A 248 -5.70 -10.49 -18.17
N ALA A 249 -6.11 -10.05 -19.36
CA ALA A 249 -7.50 -9.67 -19.66
C ALA A 249 -8.50 -10.79 -19.38
N ASP A 250 -8.09 -12.06 -19.53
CA ASP A 250 -8.93 -13.24 -19.31
C ASP A 250 -8.73 -13.85 -17.90
N ALA A 251 -7.98 -13.18 -17.01
CA ALA A 251 -7.68 -13.72 -15.69
C ALA A 251 -8.96 -13.80 -14.84
N PRO A 252 -9.25 -14.95 -14.18
CA PRO A 252 -10.40 -15.09 -13.29
C PRO A 252 -10.13 -14.41 -11.94
N LEU A 253 -10.07 -13.09 -11.95
CA LEU A 253 -9.92 -12.27 -10.74
C LEU A 253 -11.22 -12.32 -9.92
N ARG A 254 -11.07 -12.28 -8.60
CA ARG A 254 -12.21 -12.12 -7.69
C ARG A 254 -12.65 -10.66 -7.69
N ASP A 255 -13.90 -10.40 -7.35
CA ASP A 255 -14.43 -9.02 -7.17
C ASP A 255 -13.65 -8.21 -6.11
N THR A 256 -12.89 -8.90 -5.26
CA THR A 256 -12.06 -8.29 -4.22
C THR A 256 -10.60 -8.08 -4.61
N ASP A 257 -10.17 -8.63 -5.75
CA ASP A 257 -8.82 -8.49 -6.27
C ASP A 257 -8.71 -7.21 -7.13
N ALA A 258 -7.52 -6.63 -7.18
CA ALA A 258 -7.20 -5.52 -8.09
C ALA A 258 -6.00 -5.90 -8.98
N LEU A 259 -5.97 -5.38 -10.21
CA LEU A 259 -4.89 -5.59 -11.16
C LEU A 259 -4.28 -4.26 -11.58
N LEU A 260 -3.07 -3.97 -11.11
CA LEU A 260 -2.28 -2.82 -11.52
C LEU A 260 -1.32 -3.22 -12.64
N VAL A 261 -1.41 -2.51 -13.76
CA VAL A 261 -0.60 -2.72 -14.96
C VAL A 261 0.35 -1.53 -15.14
N LEU A 262 1.65 -1.80 -15.10
CA LEU A 262 2.69 -0.79 -15.33
C LEU A 262 2.90 -0.63 -16.84
N GLY A 263 2.47 0.51 -17.38
CA GLY A 263 2.53 0.84 -18.79
C GLY A 263 1.17 0.75 -19.49
N TRP A 264 1.16 1.20 -20.75
CA TRP A 264 -0.06 1.28 -21.55
C TRP A 264 -0.57 -0.10 -22.00
N ILE A 265 -1.88 -0.32 -21.85
CA ILE A 265 -2.64 -1.42 -22.44
C ILE A 265 -3.95 -0.89 -23.02
N THR A 266 -4.47 -1.56 -24.04
CA THR A 266 -5.74 -1.21 -24.71
C THR A 266 -6.96 -1.61 -23.91
N ASP A 267 -6.82 -2.65 -23.08
CA ASP A 267 -7.90 -3.29 -22.33
C ASP A 267 -8.08 -2.69 -20.93
N ALA A 268 -7.38 -1.60 -20.62
CA ALA A 268 -7.56 -0.92 -19.34
C ALA A 268 -8.90 -0.20 -19.28
N GLU A 269 -9.68 -0.55 -18.26
CA GLU A 269 -10.90 0.18 -17.93
C GLU A 269 -10.58 1.50 -17.21
N TRP A 270 -9.48 1.49 -16.45
CA TRP A 270 -9.01 2.62 -15.66
C TRP A 270 -7.61 3.03 -16.10
N HIS A 271 -7.46 4.31 -16.43
CA HIS A 271 -6.17 4.91 -16.77
C HIS A 271 -5.81 5.94 -15.70
N VAL A 272 -4.62 5.77 -15.13
CA VAL A 272 -3.97 6.77 -14.29
C VAL A 272 -2.71 7.24 -15.00
N GLY A 273 -2.75 8.46 -15.52
CA GLY A 273 -1.62 9.12 -16.17
C GLY A 273 -0.80 9.90 -15.16
N VAL A 274 0.51 9.67 -15.11
CA VAL A 274 1.47 10.39 -14.28
C VAL A 274 2.15 11.45 -15.14
N ASN A 275 1.87 12.71 -14.84
CA ASN A 275 2.46 13.83 -15.55
C ASN A 275 3.85 14.16 -15.02
N ALA A 276 4.70 14.75 -15.86
CA ALA A 276 6.06 15.13 -15.49
C ALA A 276 6.12 16.17 -14.35
N ASP A 277 5.08 16.98 -14.19
CA ASP A 277 4.94 17.96 -13.08
C ASP A 277 4.54 17.31 -11.75
N GLY A 278 4.20 16.02 -11.76
CA GLY A 278 3.81 15.25 -10.59
C GLY A 278 2.31 15.20 -10.33
N SER A 279 1.50 15.83 -11.18
CA SER A 279 0.05 15.67 -11.13
C SER A 279 -0.38 14.32 -11.70
N LEU A 280 -1.58 13.87 -11.32
CA LEU A 280 -2.20 12.67 -11.91
C LEU A 280 -3.43 13.05 -12.73
N ASP A 281 -3.49 12.53 -13.96
CA ASP A 281 -4.75 12.37 -14.68
C ASP A 281 -5.38 11.05 -14.24
N THR A 282 -6.45 11.11 -13.46
CA THR A 282 -7.14 9.92 -12.95
C THR A 282 -8.28 9.46 -13.87
N GLY A 283 -8.45 10.11 -15.03
CA GLY A 283 -9.46 9.76 -16.02
C GLY A 283 -10.87 9.67 -15.42
N ARG A 284 -11.51 8.50 -15.59
CA ARG A 284 -12.89 8.24 -15.14
C ARG A 284 -13.07 8.29 -13.62
N LEU A 285 -11.99 8.13 -12.86
CA LEU A 285 -12.04 8.19 -11.41
C LEU A 285 -12.37 9.61 -10.93
N GLY A 286 -12.00 10.63 -11.71
CA GLY A 286 -12.44 12.01 -11.50
C GLY A 286 -11.90 12.69 -10.24
N VAL A 287 -10.97 12.07 -9.50
CA VAL A 287 -10.24 12.74 -8.41
C VAL A 287 -9.06 13.53 -8.96
N LEU A 288 -8.96 14.77 -8.50
CA LEU A 288 -7.83 15.63 -8.82
C LEU A 288 -6.66 15.28 -7.88
N VAL A 289 -5.44 15.25 -8.43
CA VAL A 289 -4.20 15.09 -7.67
C VAL A 289 -3.15 15.99 -8.30
N ASP A 290 -2.69 16.99 -7.56
CA ASP A 290 -1.71 17.98 -8.02
C ASP A 290 -0.27 17.48 -7.81
N THR A 291 -0.06 16.62 -6.80
CA THR A 291 1.23 16.02 -6.47
C THR A 291 1.02 14.56 -6.04
N HIS A 292 1.56 13.59 -6.78
CA HIS A 292 1.42 12.18 -6.43
C HIS A 292 2.27 11.75 -5.22
N THR A 293 1.86 10.67 -4.56
CA THR A 293 2.39 10.25 -3.25
C THR A 293 3.91 10.12 -3.19
N ALA A 294 4.54 9.58 -4.22
CA ALA A 294 5.98 9.34 -4.20
C ALA A 294 6.83 10.62 -4.19
N ARG A 295 6.24 11.81 -4.42
CA ARG A 295 6.94 13.11 -4.38
C ARG A 295 6.95 13.78 -3.00
N PHE A 296 6.18 13.28 -2.04
CA PHE A 296 6.15 13.81 -0.69
C PHE A 296 6.26 12.75 0.42
N SER A 297 6.31 11.47 0.03
CA SER A 297 6.58 10.32 0.91
C SER A 297 8.07 10.15 1.23
#